data_AF-A0A3P8RET9-F1
#
_entry.id   AF-A0A3P8RET9-F1
#
_cell.length_a   1.000
_cell.length_b   1.000
_cell.length_c   1.000
_cell.angle_alpha   90.00
_cell.angle_beta   90.00
_cell.angle_gamma   90.00
#
_symmetry.space_group_name_H-M   'P 1'
#
loop_
_entity.id
_entity.type
_entity.pdbx_description
1 polymer ?
#
loop_
_entity_poly.entity_id
_entity_poly.type
_entity_poly.pdbx_seq_one_letter_code
_entity_poly.pdbx_strand_id
1 'polypeptide(L)'
;MRRLQDSAQNQTQAWIGLYSEPGRDNRTWHWSLPGEEYTENKTCWGDTEPNDGAYPENCVMTVDKWADYPCSDTFQFICYDETMKDNKTFHLIIMPIMAKKTWTQAQSYCRQHHTDLASGLDQIYSEEFKTLLNSRAPKVKSWIGLFRDSWRWSDGSNFSFRYWDMDSFNDGLNNRTCYDSVREIRKMELCWM
;
A
#
# COMPACT_ATOMS: atom_id res chain seq x y z
N MET A 1 -1.81 15.51 -13.00
CA MET A 1 -2.45 14.80 -14.14
C MET A 1 -3.18 15.68 -15.17
N ARG A 2 -3.56 16.95 -14.89
CA ARG A 2 -4.14 17.88 -15.91
C ARG A 2 -3.34 17.95 -17.23
N ARG A 3 -2.00 17.89 -17.14
CA ARG A 3 -1.09 17.95 -18.30
C ARG A 3 -1.24 16.79 -19.30
N LEU A 4 -1.69 15.60 -18.86
CA LEU A 4 -1.83 14.45 -19.76
C LEU A 4 -3.12 14.55 -20.59
N GLN A 5 -4.20 15.10 -20.04
CA GLN A 5 -5.48 15.26 -20.73
C GLN A 5 -5.39 16.24 -21.92
N ASP A 6 -4.62 17.33 -21.79
CA ASP A 6 -4.51 18.34 -22.84
C ASP A 6 -3.67 17.88 -24.05
N SER A 7 -2.75 16.91 -23.87
CA SER A 7 -1.88 16.43 -24.97
C SER A 7 -2.43 15.20 -25.71
N ALA A 8 -3.40 14.49 -25.13
CA ALA A 8 -3.78 13.14 -25.55
C ALA A 8 -5.15 13.03 -26.23
N GLN A 9 -5.72 14.13 -26.76
CA GLN A 9 -7.05 14.11 -27.40
C GLN A 9 -7.19 13.04 -28.51
N ASN A 10 -6.08 12.59 -29.11
CA ASN A 10 -6.02 11.51 -30.11
C ASN A 10 -4.98 10.41 -29.82
N GLN A 11 -4.38 10.38 -28.62
CA GLN A 11 -3.38 9.35 -28.28
C GLN A 11 -4.00 8.29 -27.39
N THR A 12 -3.91 7.03 -27.82
CA THR A 12 -4.41 5.88 -27.04
C THR A 12 -3.42 5.44 -25.98
N GLN A 13 -2.16 5.88 -26.05
CA GLN A 13 -1.06 5.52 -25.17
C GLN A 13 -0.24 6.75 -24.82
N ALA A 14 0.24 6.81 -23.59
CA ALA A 14 1.21 7.80 -23.15
C ALA A 14 2.20 7.14 -22.20
N TRP A 15 3.49 7.41 -22.40
CA TRP A 15 4.52 7.08 -21.44
C TRP A 15 4.34 7.94 -20.21
N ILE A 16 4.20 7.31 -19.05
CA ILE A 16 4.06 8.02 -17.77
C ILE A 16 5.39 8.13 -17.02
N GLY A 17 6.50 7.64 -17.59
CA GLY A 17 7.82 7.74 -16.97
C GLY A 17 8.01 6.78 -15.79
N LEU A 18 7.17 5.75 -15.68
CA LEU A 18 7.24 4.70 -14.68
C LEU A 18 8.04 3.52 -15.24
N TYR A 19 9.07 3.09 -14.52
CA TYR A 19 9.92 1.96 -14.91
C TYR A 19 10.18 1.06 -13.70
N SER A 20 10.55 -0.20 -13.94
CA SER A 20 10.91 -1.14 -12.89
C SER A 20 12.38 -1.54 -12.99
N GLU A 21 12.99 -1.74 -11.84
CA GLU A 21 14.31 -2.35 -11.71
C GLU A 21 14.14 -3.70 -11.02
N PRO A 22 13.72 -4.74 -11.75
CA PRO A 22 13.39 -6.02 -11.15
C PRO A 22 14.61 -6.63 -10.45
N GLY A 23 14.41 -7.18 -9.27
CA GLY A 23 15.47 -7.78 -8.47
C GLY A 23 15.09 -7.80 -7.00
N ARG A 24 15.52 -8.84 -6.27
CA ARG A 24 15.24 -8.96 -4.83
C ARG A 24 15.78 -7.75 -4.07
N ASP A 25 16.98 -7.28 -4.43
CA ASP A 25 17.68 -6.22 -3.70
C ASP A 25 17.28 -4.79 -4.12
N ASN A 26 16.51 -4.64 -5.19
CA ASN A 26 16.15 -3.32 -5.75
C ASN A 26 14.80 -2.77 -5.24
N ARG A 27 14.12 -3.54 -4.39
CA ARG A 27 12.82 -3.16 -3.82
C ARG A 27 13.01 -2.20 -2.66
N THR A 28 12.15 -1.21 -2.56
CA THR A 28 12.15 -0.27 -1.42
C THR A 28 10.78 -0.15 -0.80
N TRP A 29 10.78 0.22 0.47
CA TRP A 29 9.58 0.44 1.26
C TRP A 29 8.91 1.78 0.93
N HIS A 30 7.58 1.72 0.83
CA HIS A 30 6.70 2.85 0.59
C HIS A 30 5.45 2.71 1.47
N TRP A 31 4.91 3.85 1.89
CA TRP A 31 3.59 3.90 2.50
C TRP A 31 2.51 4.04 1.42
N SER A 32 1.36 3.44 1.66
CA SER A 32 0.23 3.47 0.75
C SER A 32 -0.45 4.84 0.72
N LEU A 33 -0.48 5.52 1.87
CA LEU A 33 -1.01 6.88 1.97
C LEU A 33 -0.07 7.88 1.28
N PRO A 34 -0.57 8.68 0.31
CA PRO A 34 0.26 9.67 -0.37
C PRO A 34 0.81 10.75 0.57
N GLY A 35 2.10 11.07 0.41
CA GLY A 35 2.78 12.08 1.23
C GLY A 35 3.51 11.52 2.45
N GLU A 36 3.26 10.27 2.83
CA GLU A 36 3.98 9.59 3.89
C GLU A 36 5.31 9.03 3.38
N GLU A 37 6.40 9.32 4.10
CA GLU A 37 7.75 8.85 3.76
C GLU A 37 8.20 7.71 4.67
N TYR A 38 8.88 6.73 4.08
CA TYR A 38 9.53 5.66 4.83
C TYR A 38 10.90 6.12 5.32
N THR A 39 11.24 5.83 6.59
CA THR A 39 12.54 6.13 7.18
C THR A 39 13.12 4.87 7.82
N GLU A 40 14.25 4.37 7.29
CA GLU A 40 14.86 3.08 7.69
C GLU A 40 15.19 2.97 9.19
N ASN A 41 15.57 4.06 9.84
CA ASN A 41 15.99 4.04 11.25
C ASN A 41 14.85 4.25 12.25
N LYS A 42 13.61 4.36 11.79
CA LYS A 42 12.41 4.58 12.62
C LYS A 42 11.37 3.48 12.38
N THR A 43 11.80 2.23 12.43
CA THR A 43 10.96 1.08 12.11
C THR A 43 10.54 0.32 13.36
N CYS A 44 9.44 -0.45 13.28
CA CYS A 44 8.99 -1.35 14.34
C CYS A 44 9.17 -2.83 13.97
N TRP A 45 10.20 -3.18 13.19
CA TRP A 45 10.43 -4.55 12.73
C TRP A 45 10.61 -5.56 13.86
N GLY A 46 10.10 -6.77 13.61
CA GLY A 46 10.35 -7.97 14.39
C GLY A 46 11.84 -8.28 14.52
N ASP A 47 12.18 -9.11 15.50
CA ASP A 47 13.54 -9.65 15.53
C ASP A 47 13.71 -10.49 14.27
N THR A 48 14.81 -10.30 13.55
CA THR A 48 15.11 -10.92 12.23
C THR A 48 14.29 -10.42 11.04
N GLU A 49 13.38 -9.45 11.19
CA GLU A 49 12.61 -8.87 10.09
C GLU A 49 13.23 -7.58 9.54
N PRO A 50 12.98 -7.21 8.26
CA PRO A 50 12.34 -8.04 7.24
C PRO A 50 13.30 -9.13 6.74
N ASN A 51 12.83 -10.37 6.59
CA ASN A 51 13.71 -11.51 6.30
C ASN A 51 13.65 -12.00 4.85
N ASP A 52 12.57 -11.72 4.14
CA ASP A 52 12.18 -12.43 2.92
C ASP A 52 12.27 -13.97 3.04
N GLY A 53 11.14 -14.65 2.86
CA GLY A 53 11.09 -16.10 2.67
C GLY A 53 11.69 -16.61 1.34
N ALA A 54 11.15 -17.75 0.89
CA ALA A 54 11.50 -18.34 -0.41
C ALA A 54 11.02 -17.49 -1.60
N TYR A 55 10.04 -16.62 -1.36
CA TYR A 55 9.46 -15.71 -2.33
C TYR A 55 9.47 -14.27 -1.78
N PRO A 56 9.43 -13.25 -2.65
CA PRO A 56 9.26 -11.85 -2.24
C PRO A 56 8.05 -11.61 -1.33
N GLU A 57 8.31 -11.12 -0.13
CA GLU A 57 7.32 -10.78 0.90
C GLU A 57 7.05 -9.27 0.91
N ASN A 58 6.31 -8.78 -0.07
CA ASN A 58 6.29 -7.35 -0.35
C ASN A 58 5.37 -6.50 0.55
N CYS A 59 4.66 -7.09 1.51
CA CYS A 59 3.62 -6.42 2.27
C CYS A 59 3.77 -6.62 3.77
N VAL A 60 3.38 -5.64 4.59
CA VAL A 60 3.69 -5.66 6.03
C VAL A 60 2.46 -5.90 6.88
N MET A 61 2.56 -6.94 7.71
CA MET A 61 1.60 -7.27 8.74
C MET A 61 2.10 -6.78 10.10
N THR A 62 1.19 -6.29 10.93
CA THR A 62 1.45 -5.89 12.31
C THR A 62 0.61 -6.68 13.30
N VAL A 63 1.23 -6.99 14.45
CA VAL A 63 0.54 -7.39 15.69
C VAL A 63 1.06 -6.49 16.81
N ASP A 64 2.34 -6.67 17.13
CA ASP A 64 3.11 -5.86 18.09
C ASP A 64 4.33 -5.24 17.42
N LYS A 65 5.02 -6.06 16.63
CA LYS A 65 6.08 -5.67 15.72
C LYS A 65 5.64 -5.94 14.29
N TRP A 66 6.32 -5.32 13.34
CA TRP A 66 6.13 -5.50 11.90
C TRP A 66 6.85 -6.76 11.42
N ALA A 67 6.25 -7.43 10.45
CA ALA A 67 6.87 -8.54 9.72
C ALA A 67 6.42 -8.46 8.26
N ASP A 68 7.34 -8.75 7.33
CA ASP A 68 7.01 -8.81 5.92
C ASP A 68 6.39 -10.16 5.56
N TYR A 69 5.40 -10.13 4.68
CA TYR A 69 4.63 -11.29 4.25
C TYR A 69 4.32 -11.19 2.75
N PRO A 70 4.02 -12.33 2.08
CA PRO A 70 3.51 -12.32 0.73
C PRO A 70 2.22 -11.50 0.68
N CYS A 71 2.10 -10.58 -0.29
CA CYS A 71 0.91 -9.73 -0.42
C CYS A 71 -0.39 -10.52 -0.69
N SER A 72 -0.24 -11.74 -1.22
CA SER A 72 -1.33 -12.69 -1.47
C SER A 72 -1.90 -13.34 -0.21
N ASP A 73 -1.20 -13.24 0.92
CA ASP A 73 -1.71 -13.76 2.19
C ASP A 73 -2.93 -12.94 2.64
N THR A 74 -3.78 -13.56 3.46
CA THR A 74 -5.03 -12.94 3.87
C THR A 74 -5.05 -12.65 5.37
N PHE A 75 -5.20 -11.38 5.73
CA PHE A 75 -5.27 -10.91 7.12
C PHE A 75 -6.48 -10.00 7.36
N GLN A 76 -6.65 -9.63 8.63
CA GLN A 76 -7.44 -8.44 8.97
C GLN A 76 -6.64 -7.20 8.58
N PHE A 77 -7.19 -6.00 8.77
CA PHE A 77 -6.48 -4.79 8.33
C PHE A 77 -6.97 -3.55 9.08
N ILE A 78 -6.12 -2.53 9.10
CA ILE A 78 -6.41 -1.27 9.81
C ILE A 78 -6.49 -0.15 8.78
N CYS A 79 -7.67 0.49 8.71
CA CYS A 79 -7.85 1.68 7.89
C CYS A 79 -7.58 2.94 8.71
N TYR A 80 -7.04 3.95 8.05
CA TYR A 80 -6.94 5.32 8.52
C TYR A 80 -8.04 6.17 7.86
N ASP A 81 -8.65 7.04 8.65
CA ASP A 81 -9.68 7.98 8.22
C ASP A 81 -9.32 9.41 8.64
N GLU A 82 -8.81 10.19 7.69
CA GLU A 82 -8.46 11.60 7.88
C GLU A 82 -9.67 12.46 8.25
N THR A 83 -10.86 12.06 7.80
CA THR A 83 -12.09 12.85 7.99
C THR A 83 -12.68 12.67 9.39
N MET A 84 -12.21 11.69 10.16
CA MET A 84 -12.68 11.36 11.52
C MET A 84 -14.21 11.28 11.63
N LYS A 85 -14.89 10.69 10.63
CA LYS A 85 -16.38 10.65 10.54
C LYS A 85 -17.07 10.15 11.82
N ASP A 86 -16.43 9.24 12.57
CA ASP A 86 -16.95 8.66 13.80
C ASP A 86 -16.16 9.08 15.07
N ASN A 87 -15.46 10.21 15.04
CA ASN A 87 -14.48 10.63 16.06
C ASN A 87 -13.39 9.55 16.31
N LYS A 88 -13.07 8.77 15.27
CA LYS A 88 -12.01 7.77 15.28
C LYS A 88 -11.12 8.00 14.09
N THR A 89 -9.81 7.89 14.31
CA THR A 89 -8.79 8.04 13.29
C THR A 89 -8.46 6.69 12.67
N PHE A 90 -8.59 5.61 13.45
CA PHE A 90 -8.25 4.26 13.03
C PHE A 90 -9.42 3.27 13.19
N HIS A 91 -9.59 2.44 12.17
CA HIS A 91 -10.64 1.42 12.11
C HIS A 91 -10.02 0.05 11.88
N LEU A 92 -10.06 -0.82 12.90
CA LEU A 92 -9.68 -2.22 12.77
C LEU A 92 -10.83 -3.01 12.12
N ILE A 93 -10.64 -3.44 10.88
CA ILE A 93 -11.65 -4.17 10.11
C ILE A 93 -11.44 -5.66 10.32
N ILE A 94 -12.46 -6.33 10.86
CA ILE A 94 -12.42 -7.76 11.16
C ILE A 94 -13.46 -8.51 10.35
N MET A 95 -12.95 -9.38 9.49
CA MET A 95 -13.69 -10.26 8.61
C MET A 95 -13.68 -11.71 9.14
N PRO A 96 -14.70 -12.53 8.82
CA PRO A 96 -14.64 -13.97 9.00
C PRO A 96 -13.41 -14.58 8.32
N ILE A 97 -12.93 -15.74 8.80
CA ILE A 97 -11.71 -16.39 8.31
C ILE A 97 -11.71 -16.54 6.78
N MET A 98 -12.84 -16.97 6.21
CA MET A 98 -13.00 -17.18 4.76
C MET A 98 -13.13 -15.89 3.94
N ALA A 99 -13.19 -14.73 4.59
CA ALA A 99 -13.44 -13.43 3.97
C ALA A 99 -12.32 -12.41 4.25
N LYS A 100 -11.23 -12.83 4.90
CA LYS A 100 -10.00 -12.03 5.05
C LYS A 100 -9.49 -11.60 3.68
N LYS A 101 -8.74 -10.50 3.65
CA LYS A 101 -8.35 -9.82 2.41
C LYS A 101 -6.84 -9.89 2.19
N THR A 102 -6.45 -9.99 0.93
CA THR A 102 -5.07 -9.71 0.49
C THR A 102 -4.72 -8.26 0.79
N TRP A 103 -3.44 -7.91 0.79
CA TRP A 103 -3.03 -6.53 1.06
C TRP A 103 -3.69 -5.54 0.08
N THR A 104 -3.69 -5.88 -1.22
CA THR A 104 -4.33 -5.10 -2.30
C THR A 104 -5.83 -4.91 -2.06
N GLN A 105 -6.53 -5.98 -1.69
CA GLN A 105 -7.96 -5.93 -1.40
C GLN A 105 -8.28 -5.13 -0.14
N ALA A 106 -7.43 -5.21 0.89
CA ALA A 106 -7.55 -4.43 2.12
C ALA A 106 -7.35 -2.93 1.85
N GLN A 107 -6.34 -2.56 1.07
CA GLN A 107 -6.10 -1.19 0.64
C GLN A 107 -7.29 -0.63 -0.15
N SER A 108 -7.78 -1.39 -1.12
CA SER A 108 -8.96 -1.00 -1.91
C SER A 108 -10.17 -0.78 -1.02
N TYR A 109 -10.40 -1.63 -0.02
CA TYR A 109 -11.49 -1.46 0.93
C TYR A 109 -11.32 -0.15 1.72
N CYS A 110 -10.13 0.10 2.27
CA CYS A 110 -9.90 1.31 3.05
C CYS A 110 -10.05 2.58 2.21
N ARG A 111 -9.61 2.59 0.95
CA ARG A 111 -9.81 3.75 0.05
C ARG A 111 -11.27 3.96 -0.38
N GLN A 112 -12.07 2.89 -0.40
CA GLN A 112 -13.49 2.97 -0.73
C GLN A 112 -14.34 3.49 0.45
N HIS A 113 -13.95 3.17 1.69
CA HIS A 113 -14.75 3.41 2.88
C HIS A 113 -14.16 4.46 3.84
N HIS A 114 -12.86 4.70 3.77
CA HIS A 114 -12.05 5.59 4.61
C HIS A 114 -11.04 6.36 3.73
N THR A 115 -9.84 6.69 4.24
CA THR A 115 -8.78 7.34 3.46
C THR A 115 -7.84 6.32 2.81
N ASP A 116 -7.15 5.48 3.60
CA ASP A 116 -6.22 4.43 3.12
C ASP A 116 -5.98 3.40 4.26
N LEU A 117 -5.12 2.40 4.03
CA LEU A 117 -4.53 1.64 5.13
C LEU A 117 -3.72 2.57 6.04
N ALA A 118 -3.71 2.26 7.35
CA ALA A 118 -2.90 2.99 8.33
C ALA A 118 -1.44 3.03 7.90
N SER A 119 -0.89 4.24 7.78
CA SER A 119 0.35 4.51 7.08
C SER A 119 1.14 5.62 7.75
N GLY A 120 2.46 5.60 7.61
CA GLY A 120 3.29 6.66 8.16
C GLY A 120 3.61 6.44 9.64
N LEU A 121 4.79 6.90 10.03
CA LEU A 121 5.32 6.64 11.36
C LEU A 121 4.52 7.36 12.45
N ASP A 122 4.07 8.58 12.17
CA ASP A 122 3.30 9.39 13.12
C ASP A 122 1.96 8.71 13.46
N GLN A 123 1.33 8.06 12.47
CA GLN A 123 0.12 7.28 12.70
C GLN A 123 0.40 6.02 13.52
N ILE A 124 1.38 5.22 13.11
CA ILE A 124 1.66 3.92 13.73
C ILE A 124 2.21 4.05 15.16
N TYR A 125 2.93 5.14 15.47
CA TYR A 125 3.41 5.42 16.83
C TYR A 125 2.41 6.14 17.73
N SER A 126 1.25 6.54 17.20
CA SER A 126 0.20 7.19 17.99
C SER A 126 -0.37 6.27 19.07
N GLU A 127 -0.78 6.87 20.19
CA GLU A 127 -1.39 6.12 21.29
C GLU A 127 -2.76 5.53 20.91
N GLU A 128 -3.51 6.18 20.00
CA GLU A 128 -4.77 5.65 19.49
C GLU A 128 -4.54 4.34 18.73
N PHE A 129 -3.53 4.29 17.85
CA PHE A 129 -3.17 3.09 17.10
C PHE A 129 -2.72 1.95 18.02
N LYS A 130 -1.85 2.22 18.99
CA LYS A 130 -1.41 1.23 19.99
C LYS A 130 -2.56 0.73 20.84
N THR A 131 -3.47 1.62 21.27
CA THR A 131 -4.65 1.24 22.06
C THR A 131 -5.57 0.36 21.24
N LEU A 132 -5.77 0.65 19.96
CA LEU A 132 -6.55 -0.17 19.05
C LEU A 132 -6.00 -1.60 18.95
N LEU A 133 -4.68 -1.76 18.74
CA LEU A 133 -4.02 -3.07 18.68
C LEU A 133 -4.16 -3.86 19.99
N ASN A 134 -4.07 -3.19 21.14
CA ASN A 134 -4.17 -3.81 22.46
C ASN A 134 -5.61 -4.01 22.96
N SER A 135 -6.61 -3.47 22.25
CA SER A 135 -8.02 -3.55 22.68
C SER A 135 -8.63 -4.96 22.64
N ARG A 136 -7.92 -5.95 22.08
CA ARG A 136 -8.42 -7.33 21.90
C ARG A 136 -7.41 -8.38 22.31
N ALA A 137 -7.93 -9.46 22.91
CA ALA A 137 -7.22 -10.70 23.18
C ALA A 137 -8.02 -11.89 22.60
N PRO A 138 -7.45 -12.74 21.73
CA PRO A 138 -6.07 -12.71 21.24
C PRO A 138 -5.80 -11.52 20.30
N LYS A 139 -4.52 -11.11 20.21
CA LYS A 139 -4.11 -10.05 19.29
C LYS A 139 -4.35 -10.45 17.84
N VAL A 140 -4.68 -9.45 17.01
CA VAL A 140 -5.12 -9.66 15.64
C VAL A 140 -3.99 -9.31 14.68
N LYS A 141 -3.64 -10.25 13.79
CA LYS A 141 -2.75 -10.02 12.65
C LYS A 141 -3.44 -9.12 11.63
N SER A 142 -2.85 -7.96 11.36
CA SER A 142 -3.48 -6.93 10.54
C SER A 142 -2.52 -6.33 9.53
N TRP A 143 -2.97 -6.14 8.29
CA TRP A 143 -2.26 -5.34 7.31
C TRP A 143 -2.20 -3.87 7.71
N ILE A 144 -1.05 -3.25 7.43
CA ILE A 144 -0.84 -1.79 7.41
C ILE A 144 -0.41 -1.36 6.02
N GLY A 145 -0.37 -0.06 5.76
CA GLY A 145 -0.08 0.50 4.44
C GLY A 145 1.37 0.42 4.00
N LEU A 146 2.25 -0.23 4.77
CA LEU A 146 3.65 -0.40 4.37
C LEU A 146 3.78 -1.56 3.37
N PHE A 147 4.40 -1.28 2.24
CA PHE A 147 4.67 -2.26 1.19
C PHE A 147 5.98 -1.92 0.46
N ARG A 148 6.51 -2.86 -0.31
CA ARG A 148 7.69 -2.65 -1.14
C ARG A 148 7.45 -3.04 -2.59
N ASP A 149 8.09 -2.34 -3.50
CA ASP A 149 8.11 -2.67 -4.92
C ASP A 149 9.42 -2.24 -5.59
N SER A 150 9.63 -2.70 -6.82
CA SER A 150 10.81 -2.39 -7.66
C SER A 150 10.60 -1.22 -8.62
N TRP A 151 9.47 -0.51 -8.52
CA TRP A 151 9.06 0.47 -9.52
C TRP A 151 9.42 1.90 -9.12
N ARG A 152 9.89 2.68 -10.08
CA ARG A 152 10.42 4.04 -9.90
C ARG A 152 9.80 5.00 -10.89
N TRP A 153 9.61 6.25 -10.46
CA TRP A 153 9.40 7.34 -11.39
C TRP A 153 10.75 7.84 -11.90
N SER A 154 10.85 8.06 -13.21
CA SER A 154 12.05 8.60 -13.88
C SER A 154 12.42 10.02 -13.43
N ASP A 155 11.48 10.75 -12.83
CA ASP A 155 11.75 12.06 -12.21
C ASP A 155 12.28 11.97 -10.78
N GLY A 156 12.45 10.75 -10.25
CA GLY A 156 12.94 10.48 -8.90
C GLY A 156 11.90 10.72 -7.79
N SER A 157 10.65 11.04 -8.15
CA SER A 157 9.60 11.26 -7.15
C SER A 157 9.23 9.96 -6.42
N ASN A 158 8.97 10.08 -5.12
CA ASN A 158 8.66 8.95 -4.24
C ASN A 158 7.14 8.68 -4.13
N PHE A 159 6.36 9.00 -5.17
CA PHE A 159 4.91 8.83 -5.11
C PHE A 159 4.51 7.37 -5.34
N SER A 160 3.85 6.80 -4.35
CA SER A 160 3.29 5.45 -4.38
C SER A 160 1.92 5.34 -5.05
N PHE A 161 1.42 6.41 -5.70
CA PHE A 161 0.12 6.36 -6.38
C PHE A 161 0.16 5.35 -7.53
N ARG A 162 -0.31 4.14 -7.25
CA ARG A 162 -0.48 3.05 -8.23
C ARG A 162 -1.92 2.56 -8.13
N TYR A 163 -2.71 2.82 -9.17
CA TYR A 163 -4.06 2.25 -9.33
C TYR A 163 -4.01 0.86 -9.99
N TRP A 164 -2.89 0.16 -9.87
CA TRP A 164 -2.69 -1.12 -10.55
C TRP A 164 -2.84 -2.27 -9.57
N ASP A 165 -3.41 -3.36 -10.06
CA ASP A 165 -3.57 -4.62 -9.35
C ASP A 165 -2.18 -5.15 -8.93
N MET A 166 -1.80 -4.94 -7.66
CA MET A 166 -0.52 -5.40 -7.10
C MET A 166 -0.38 -6.92 -7.18
N ASP A 167 -1.50 -7.65 -7.28
CA ASP A 167 -1.51 -9.12 -7.45
C ASP A 167 -0.88 -9.52 -8.81
N SER A 168 -0.76 -8.58 -9.75
CA SER A 168 -0.10 -8.77 -11.05
C SER A 168 1.41 -8.43 -11.06
N PHE A 169 1.94 -7.84 -9.99
CA PHE A 169 3.35 -7.47 -9.88
C PHE A 169 4.09 -8.41 -8.93
N ASN A 170 4.39 -9.58 -9.46
CA ASN A 170 5.31 -10.50 -8.81
C ASN A 170 6.74 -10.12 -9.20
N ASP A 171 7.40 -9.31 -8.37
CA ASP A 171 8.81 -8.94 -8.53
C ASP A 171 9.64 -10.24 -8.65
N GLY A 172 10.37 -10.40 -9.75
CA GLY A 172 11.17 -11.61 -10.00
C GLY A 172 10.52 -12.70 -10.86
N LEU A 173 9.25 -12.55 -11.29
CA LEU A 173 8.64 -13.42 -12.31
C LEU A 173 8.23 -12.67 -13.59
N ASN A 174 8.09 -11.34 -13.54
CA ASN A 174 7.74 -10.53 -14.70
C ASN A 174 8.94 -9.74 -15.24
N ASN A 175 9.31 -10.01 -16.51
CA ASN A 175 10.36 -9.29 -17.25
C ASN A 175 9.92 -7.91 -17.79
N ARG A 176 8.83 -7.32 -17.26
CA ARG A 176 8.34 -6.02 -17.75
C ARG A 176 9.14 -4.89 -17.10
N THR A 177 9.90 -4.16 -17.89
CA THR A 177 10.79 -3.06 -17.47
C THR A 177 10.15 -1.67 -17.54
N CYS A 178 9.13 -1.49 -18.37
CA CYS A 178 8.44 -0.21 -18.51
C CYS A 178 6.92 -0.40 -18.56
N TYR A 179 6.17 0.62 -18.15
CA TYR A 179 4.71 0.58 -18.09
C TYR A 179 4.03 1.64 -18.96
N ASP A 180 3.07 1.19 -19.77
CA ASP A 180 2.15 2.04 -20.54
C ASP A 180 0.72 1.85 -20.01
N SER A 181 0.05 2.93 -19.58
CA SER A 181 -1.30 2.86 -19.04
C SER A 181 -2.37 2.96 -20.12
N VAL A 182 -3.11 1.87 -20.43
CA VAL A 182 -4.34 1.95 -21.23
C VAL A 182 -5.35 0.87 -20.84
N ARG A 183 -6.35 1.27 -20.05
CA ARG A 183 -7.77 0.92 -20.22
C ARG A 183 -8.58 1.78 -19.25
N GLU A 184 -9.23 2.80 -19.81
CA GLU A 184 -10.19 3.71 -19.16
C GLU A 184 -9.65 4.79 -18.21
N ILE A 185 -9.08 5.86 -18.77
CA ILE A 185 -9.17 7.23 -18.20
C ILE A 185 -10.62 7.78 -18.38
N ARG A 186 -11.64 6.92 -18.27
CA ARG A 186 -13.06 7.32 -18.33
C ARG A 186 -13.78 7.25 -16.98
N LYS A 187 -13.12 6.74 -15.94
CA LYS A 187 -13.63 6.75 -14.56
C LYS A 187 -12.56 7.19 -13.56
N MET A 188 -11.99 8.36 -13.77
CA MET A 188 -11.65 9.21 -12.63
C MET A 188 -12.69 10.32 -12.62
N GLU A 189 -13.88 10.00 -12.11
CA GLU A 189 -14.78 11.05 -11.64
C GLU A 189 -14.05 11.75 -10.50
N LEU A 190 -13.51 12.93 -10.83
CA LEU A 190 -13.14 13.91 -9.83
C LEU A 190 -14.42 14.25 -9.08
N CYS A 191 -14.54 13.80 -7.83
CA CYS A 191 -15.44 14.45 -6.89
C CYS A 191 -15.01 15.92 -6.75
N TRP A 192 -15.80 16.81 -7.35
CA TRP A 192 -16.02 18.19 -6.91
C TRP A 192 -17.53 18.25 -6.62
N MET A 193 -18.09 18.84 -5.56
CA MET A 193 -17.65 19.88 -4.62
C MET A 193 -17.75 19.42 -3.17
#